data_AF-A0A8J7QPA8-F1
#
_entry.id   AF-A0A8J7QPA8-F1
#
_cell.length_a   1.000
_cell.length_b   1.000
_cell.length_c   1.000
_cell.angle_alpha   90.00
_cell.angle_beta   90.00
_cell.angle_gamma   90.00
#
_symmetry.space_group_name_H-M   'P 1'
#
loop_
_entity.id
_entity.type
_entity.pdbx_description
1 polymer ?
#
loop_
_entity_poly.entity_id
_entity_poly.type
_entity_poly.pdbx_seq_one_letter_code
_entity_poly.pdbx_strand_id
1 'polypeptide(L)'
;MCYRQYGEIIKPLVAEIEAQCEKLPLQLLNEIRAFNDHIARCHYGNPDSTYIDTQIDKAQRHITRITLDCFKALNVILFEQITKYEHQTRHIDLTVINSGQFFPEFTRLKKKAAQFVYDAKRKEATDIDAALFLYQDAYNKYREVTSLIADNRDTTQWAKVKTYSHKGVTALLWIISVILSALVSMYLSCEGFTKIKSLLP
;
A
#
# COMPACT_ATOMS: atom_id res chain seq x y z
N MET A 1 3.49 -9.03 33.52
CA MET A 1 3.44 -7.91 32.56
C MET A 1 3.74 -8.38 31.14
N CYS A 2 4.87 -9.04 30.90
CA CYS A 2 5.27 -9.53 29.59
C CYS A 2 4.22 -10.41 28.88
N TYR A 3 3.62 -11.37 29.58
CA TYR A 3 2.57 -12.24 29.03
C TYR A 3 1.37 -11.46 28.48
N ARG A 4 0.93 -10.41 29.20
CA ARG A 4 -0.20 -9.58 28.81
C ARG A 4 0.10 -8.77 27.55
N GLN A 5 1.25 -8.09 27.50
CA GLN A 5 1.66 -7.35 26.29
C GLN A 5 1.84 -8.27 25.09
N TYR A 6 2.39 -9.48 25.30
CA TYR A 6 2.50 -10.45 24.24
C TYR A 6 1.13 -10.91 23.72
N GLY A 7 0.23 -11.28 24.63
CA GLY A 7 -1.10 -11.81 24.28
C GLY A 7 -2.06 -10.78 23.69
N GLU A 8 -2.04 -9.54 24.19
CA GLU A 8 -3.02 -8.50 23.84
C GLU A 8 -2.54 -7.55 22.73
N ILE A 9 -1.22 -7.40 22.55
CA ILE A 9 -0.66 -6.45 21.56
C ILE A 9 0.08 -7.22 20.46
N ILE A 10 1.11 -7.98 20.83
CA ILE A 10 2.00 -8.62 19.85
C ILE A 10 1.25 -9.68 19.04
N LYS A 11 0.54 -10.59 19.71
CA LYS A 11 -0.13 -11.71 19.05
C LYS A 11 -1.16 -11.25 18.00
N PRO A 12 -2.03 -10.25 18.26
CA PRO A 12 -2.89 -9.68 17.22
C PRO A 12 -2.13 -9.05 16.05
N LEU A 13 -1.06 -8.29 16.32
CA LEU A 13 -0.26 -7.66 15.27
C LEU A 13 0.46 -8.70 14.38
N VAL A 14 1.02 -9.74 14.98
CA VAL A 14 1.62 -10.87 14.27
C VAL A 14 0.57 -11.58 13.41
N ALA A 15 -0.61 -11.86 13.97
CA ALA A 15 -1.69 -12.49 13.23
C ALA A 15 -2.16 -11.64 12.04
N GLU A 16 -2.17 -10.30 12.19
CA GLU A 16 -2.45 -9.41 11.06
C GLU A 16 -1.37 -9.50 9.99
N ILE A 17 -0.09 -9.49 10.36
CA ILE A 17 1.01 -9.67 9.41
C ILE A 17 0.86 -11.00 8.68
N GLU A 18 0.58 -12.11 9.38
CA GLU A 18 0.36 -13.43 8.78
C GLU A 18 -0.83 -13.46 7.83
N ALA A 19 -1.91 -12.77 8.17
CA ALA A 19 -3.10 -12.66 7.32
C ALA A 19 -2.82 -11.86 6.03
N GLN A 20 -1.89 -10.90 6.07
CA GLN A 20 -1.51 -10.08 4.92
C GLN A 20 -0.35 -10.70 4.11
N CYS A 21 0.52 -11.44 4.78
CA CYS A 21 1.75 -12.02 4.25
C CYS A 21 1.91 -13.41 4.84
N GLU A 22 1.96 -14.44 4.00
CA GLU A 22 2.15 -15.85 4.42
C GLU A 22 3.50 -16.11 5.12
N LYS A 23 4.34 -15.08 5.33
CA LYS A 23 5.66 -15.17 5.96
C LYS A 23 5.92 -13.98 6.87
N LEU A 24 6.40 -14.27 8.07
CA LEU A 24 6.88 -13.28 9.02
C LEU A 24 8.30 -12.80 8.67
N PRO A 25 8.62 -11.50 8.83
CA PRO A 25 9.98 -11.01 8.66
C PRO A 25 10.97 -11.70 9.61
N LEU A 26 12.17 -12.02 9.11
CA LEU A 26 13.20 -12.69 9.90
C LEU A 26 13.61 -11.89 11.15
N GLN A 27 13.65 -10.56 11.03
CA GLN A 27 13.96 -9.65 12.13
C GLN A 27 12.96 -9.81 13.29
N LEU A 28 11.66 -9.86 12.96
CA LEU A 28 10.59 -10.07 13.95
C LEU A 28 10.71 -11.44 14.63
N LEU A 29 11.00 -12.49 13.86
CA LEU A 29 11.24 -13.83 14.40
C LEU A 29 12.44 -13.88 15.34
N ASN A 30 13.51 -13.14 15.01
CA ASN A 30 14.70 -13.05 15.86
C ASN A 30 14.39 -12.37 17.21
N GLU A 31 13.59 -11.31 17.21
CA GLU A 31 13.19 -10.63 18.45
C GLU A 31 12.24 -11.50 19.31
N ILE A 32 11.31 -12.23 18.68
CA ILE A 32 10.44 -13.20 19.38
C ILE A 32 11.28 -14.33 19.99
N ARG A 33 12.28 -14.85 19.26
CA ARG A 33 13.21 -15.85 19.78
C ARG A 33 14.00 -15.31 20.97
N ALA A 34 14.60 -14.12 20.85
CA ALA A 34 15.37 -13.52 21.93
C ALA A 34 14.51 -13.26 23.19
N PHE A 35 13.28 -12.82 23.02
CA PHE A 35 12.30 -12.70 24.11
C PHE A 35 12.10 -14.05 24.83
N ASN A 36 11.80 -15.12 24.08
CA ASN A 36 11.60 -16.46 24.67
C ASN A 36 12.87 -17.01 25.34
N ASP A 37 14.06 -16.76 24.77
CA ASP A 37 15.34 -17.16 25.36
C ASP A 37 15.54 -16.50 26.74
N HIS A 38 15.20 -15.20 26.88
CA HIS A 38 15.28 -14.50 28.15
C HIS A 38 14.28 -15.04 29.18
N ILE A 39 13.05 -15.35 28.78
CA ILE A 39 12.07 -15.99 29.67
C ILE A 39 12.54 -17.38 30.11
N ALA A 40 13.06 -18.20 29.20
CA ALA A 40 13.55 -19.54 29.53
C ALA A 40 14.71 -19.51 30.54
N ARG A 41 15.61 -18.53 30.43
CA ARG A 41 16.74 -18.34 31.37
C ARG A 41 16.29 -18.03 32.79
N CYS A 42 15.09 -17.47 33.00
CA CYS A 42 14.55 -17.27 34.34
C CYS A 42 14.23 -18.59 35.07
N HIS A 43 14.07 -19.69 34.33
CA HIS A 43 13.68 -20.99 34.86
C HIS A 43 14.78 -22.05 34.77
N TYR A 44 15.89 -21.74 34.11
CA TYR A 44 16.97 -22.70 33.87
C TYR A 44 18.08 -22.59 34.92
N GLY A 45 18.42 -23.71 35.57
CA GLY A 45 19.64 -23.83 36.38
C GLY A 45 19.58 -23.15 37.76
N ASN A 46 18.39 -23.00 38.35
CA ASN A 46 18.18 -22.36 39.66
C ASN A 46 18.86 -20.97 39.77
N PRO A 47 18.50 -20.02 38.89
CA PRO A 47 19.10 -18.70 38.91
C PRO A 47 18.71 -17.92 40.17
N ASP A 48 19.60 -17.05 40.64
CA ASP A 48 19.29 -16.12 41.72
C ASP A 48 18.27 -15.05 41.26
N SER A 49 17.65 -14.38 42.23
CA SER A 49 16.61 -13.37 41.97
C SER A 49 17.12 -12.20 41.14
N THR A 50 18.36 -11.74 41.37
CA THR A 50 18.95 -10.61 40.64
C THR A 50 19.15 -10.94 39.16
N TYR A 51 19.55 -12.17 38.85
CA TYR A 51 19.64 -12.66 37.48
C TYR A 51 18.27 -12.73 36.83
N ILE A 52 17.26 -13.26 37.54
CA ILE A 52 15.88 -13.34 37.04
C ILE A 52 15.36 -11.93 36.69
N ASP A 53 15.51 -10.95 37.58
CA ASP A 53 15.07 -9.57 37.35
C ASP A 53 15.76 -8.99 36.10
N THR A 54 17.06 -9.22 35.96
CA THR A 54 17.83 -8.80 34.78
C THR A 54 17.33 -9.43 33.47
N GLN A 55 16.94 -10.72 33.49
CA GLN A 55 16.39 -11.38 32.30
C GLN A 55 14.98 -10.86 31.98
N ILE A 56 14.15 -10.59 32.99
CA ILE A 56 12.82 -9.99 32.82
C ILE A 56 12.94 -8.61 32.18
N ASP A 57 13.87 -7.77 32.65
CA ASP A 57 14.13 -6.44 32.05
C ASP A 57 14.56 -6.54 30.59
N LYS A 58 15.39 -7.53 30.25
CA LYS A 58 15.81 -7.78 28.86
C LYS A 58 14.64 -8.26 28.00
N ALA A 59 13.84 -9.20 28.51
CA ALA A 59 12.62 -9.66 27.83
C ALA A 59 11.65 -8.50 27.58
N GLN A 60 11.50 -7.58 28.52
CA GLN A 60 10.67 -6.40 28.37
C GLN A 60 11.15 -5.47 27.24
N ARG A 61 12.47 -5.29 27.10
CA ARG A 61 13.04 -4.53 25.97
C ARG A 61 12.78 -5.21 24.62
N HIS A 62 12.78 -6.54 24.57
CA HIS A 62 12.40 -7.27 23.36
C HIS A 62 10.92 -7.12 23.03
N ILE A 63 10.01 -7.08 24.00
CA ILE A 63 8.59 -6.77 23.73
C ILE A 63 8.42 -5.43 23.01
N THR A 64 9.13 -4.39 23.44
CA THR A 64 9.09 -3.08 22.78
C THR A 64 9.60 -3.18 21.34
N ARG A 65 10.72 -3.88 21.11
CA ARG A 65 11.27 -4.10 19.76
C ARG A 65 10.35 -4.92 18.87
N ILE A 66 9.76 -5.99 19.37
CA ILE A 66 8.77 -6.82 18.65
C ILE A 66 7.60 -5.95 18.20
N THR A 67 7.05 -5.12 19.10
CA THR A 67 5.92 -4.24 18.78
C THR A 67 6.30 -3.23 17.70
N LEU A 68 7.49 -2.62 17.81
CA LEU A 68 8.03 -1.68 16.84
C LEU A 68 8.22 -2.34 15.46
N ASP A 69 8.79 -3.54 15.42
CA ASP A 69 9.00 -4.29 14.17
C ASP A 69 7.68 -4.76 13.54
N CYS A 70 6.67 -5.08 14.36
CA CYS A 70 5.32 -5.37 13.85
C CYS A 70 4.73 -4.17 13.12
N PHE A 71 4.74 -2.98 13.73
CA PHE A 71 4.22 -1.78 13.07
C PHE A 71 5.04 -1.39 11.84
N LYS A 72 6.38 -1.57 11.85
CA LYS A 72 7.20 -1.36 10.65
C LYS A 72 6.78 -2.29 9.51
N ALA A 73 6.60 -3.58 9.80
CA ALA A 73 6.15 -4.55 8.80
C ALA A 73 4.77 -4.18 8.24
N LEU A 74 3.80 -3.90 9.10
CA LEU A 74 2.44 -3.51 8.68
C LEU A 74 2.43 -2.22 7.86
N ASN A 75 3.22 -1.21 8.24
CA ASN A 75 3.36 0.02 7.46
C ASN A 75 3.89 -0.24 6.04
N VAL A 76 4.88 -1.14 5.90
CA VAL A 76 5.42 -1.53 4.58
C VAL A 76 4.35 -2.25 3.76
N ILE A 77 3.67 -3.22 4.35
CA ILE A 77 2.60 -4.00 3.69
C ILE A 77 1.50 -3.07 3.15
N LEU A 78 0.98 -2.17 4.00
CA LEU A 78 -0.07 -1.25 3.60
C LEU A 78 0.41 -0.25 2.54
N PHE A 79 1.64 0.23 2.65
CA PHE A 79 2.24 1.10 1.64
C PHE A 79 2.35 0.40 0.27
N GLU A 80 2.73 -0.87 0.24
CA GLU A 80 2.78 -1.66 -1.00
C GLU A 80 1.38 -1.85 -1.60
N GLN A 81 0.36 -2.11 -0.79
CA GLN A 81 -1.04 -2.20 -1.25
C GLN A 81 -1.51 -0.89 -1.88
N ILE A 82 -1.21 0.25 -1.23
CA ILE A 82 -1.54 1.59 -1.73
C ILE A 82 -0.80 1.84 -3.04
N THR A 83 0.49 1.51 -3.12
CA THR A 83 1.30 1.69 -4.33
C THR A 83 0.76 0.85 -5.49
N LYS A 84 0.35 -0.39 -5.22
CA LYS A 84 -0.31 -1.26 -6.20
C LYS A 84 -1.61 -0.65 -6.69
N TYR A 85 -2.42 -0.09 -5.81
CA TYR A 85 -3.63 0.64 -6.18
C TYR A 85 -3.29 1.82 -7.12
N GLU A 86 -2.33 2.66 -6.76
CA GLU A 86 -1.90 3.80 -7.57
C GLU A 86 -1.43 3.38 -8.97
N HIS A 87 -0.68 2.27 -9.05
CA HIS A 87 -0.24 1.72 -10.32
C HIS A 87 -1.45 1.27 -11.18
N GLN A 88 -2.40 0.57 -10.57
CA GLN A 88 -3.62 0.11 -11.26
C GLN A 88 -4.57 1.25 -11.67
N THR A 89 -4.45 2.43 -11.05
CA THR A 89 -5.29 3.60 -11.35
C THR A 89 -4.57 4.73 -12.07
N ARG A 90 -3.31 4.52 -12.49
CA ARG A 90 -2.44 5.58 -13.04
C ARG A 90 -3.04 6.36 -14.22
N HIS A 91 -3.87 5.70 -15.02
CA HIS A 91 -4.45 6.27 -16.23
C HIS A 91 -5.95 6.55 -16.12
N ILE A 92 -6.48 6.47 -14.90
CA ILE A 92 -7.90 6.66 -14.60
C ILE A 92 -8.04 7.99 -13.88
N ASP A 93 -9.02 8.77 -14.31
CA ASP A 93 -9.36 10.00 -13.61
C ASP A 93 -10.10 9.66 -12.31
N LEU A 94 -9.41 9.79 -11.18
CA LEU A 94 -9.97 9.53 -9.86
C LEU A 94 -10.82 10.69 -9.33
N THR A 95 -10.82 11.85 -10.00
CA THR A 95 -11.61 13.02 -9.59
C THR A 95 -13.11 12.83 -9.87
N VAL A 96 -13.48 11.85 -10.69
CA VAL A 96 -14.89 11.49 -10.92
C VAL A 96 -15.52 10.72 -9.76
N ILE A 97 -14.72 10.28 -8.79
CA ILE A 97 -15.15 9.46 -7.66
C ILE A 97 -15.58 10.36 -6.51
N ASN A 98 -16.74 10.04 -5.91
CA ASN A 98 -17.29 10.71 -4.73
C ASN A 98 -17.25 12.25 -4.84
N SER A 99 -17.81 12.77 -5.94
CA SER A 99 -17.89 14.21 -6.22
C SER A 99 -16.53 14.95 -6.14
N GLY A 100 -15.43 14.27 -6.51
CA GLY A 100 -14.08 14.84 -6.51
C GLY A 100 -13.38 14.85 -5.15
N GLN A 101 -14.02 14.38 -4.08
CA GLN A 101 -13.43 14.39 -2.74
C GLN A 101 -12.47 13.22 -2.48
N PHE A 102 -12.61 12.13 -3.24
CA PHE A 102 -11.80 10.93 -3.05
C PHE A 102 -10.30 11.19 -3.23
N PHE A 103 -9.89 11.78 -4.36
CA PHE A 103 -8.47 11.92 -4.70
C PHE A 103 -7.70 12.90 -3.77
N PRO A 104 -8.26 14.08 -3.41
CA PRO A 104 -7.65 14.96 -2.42
C PRO A 104 -7.48 14.29 -1.06
N GLU A 105 -8.52 13.58 -0.58
CA GLU A 105 -8.48 12.92 0.73
C GLU A 105 -7.49 11.75 0.75
N PHE A 106 -7.51 10.91 -0.29
CA PHE A 106 -6.52 9.85 -0.51
C PHE A 106 -5.08 10.40 -0.45
N THR A 107 -4.81 11.48 -1.19
CA THR A 107 -3.49 12.10 -1.23
C THR A 107 -3.08 12.68 0.11
N ARG A 108 -4.01 13.34 0.81
CA ARG A 108 -3.79 13.95 2.12
C ARG A 108 -3.44 12.89 3.17
N LEU A 109 -4.25 11.83 3.27
CA LEU A 109 -4.03 10.73 4.21
C LEU A 109 -2.72 10.00 3.93
N LYS A 110 -2.45 9.67 2.66
CA LYS A 110 -1.20 9.01 2.25
C LYS A 110 0.03 9.84 2.62
N LYS A 111 0.02 11.14 2.32
CA LYS A 111 1.11 12.06 2.66
C LYS A 111 1.33 12.12 4.18
N LYS A 112 0.25 12.16 4.95
CA LYS A 112 0.32 12.19 6.42
C LYS A 112 0.90 10.90 6.99
N ALA A 113 0.49 9.74 6.49
CA ALA A 113 1.04 8.44 6.89
C ALA A 113 2.56 8.37 6.59
N ALA A 114 2.98 8.78 5.39
CA ALA A 114 4.39 8.82 5.01
C ALA A 114 5.21 9.77 5.90
N GLN A 115 4.64 10.91 6.29
CA GLN A 115 5.28 11.84 7.23
C GLN A 115 5.51 11.20 8.60
N PHE A 116 4.52 10.48 9.14
CA PHE A 116 4.69 9.77 10.42
C PHE A 116 5.78 8.70 10.35
N VAL A 117 5.86 7.93 9.26
CA VAL A 117 6.97 6.96 9.07
C VAL A 117 8.33 7.68 9.03
N TYR A 118 8.41 8.81 8.33
CA TYR A 118 9.64 9.61 8.26
C TYR A 118 10.08 10.11 9.64
N ASP A 119 9.14 10.66 10.41
CA ASP A 119 9.42 11.17 11.75
C ASP A 119 9.75 10.04 12.73
N ALA A 120 9.09 8.88 12.63
CA ALA A 120 9.40 7.69 13.42
C ALA A 120 10.85 7.23 13.22
N LYS A 121 11.30 7.13 11.96
CA LYS A 121 12.70 6.75 11.63
C LYS A 121 13.73 7.70 12.23
N ARG A 122 13.43 9.00 12.29
CA ARG A 122 14.32 9.99 12.92
C ARG A 122 14.39 9.82 14.43
N LYS A 123 13.30 9.40 15.06
CA LYS A 123 13.21 9.18 16.51
C LYS A 123 13.79 7.84 16.95
N GLU A 124 13.78 6.82 16.09
CA GLU A 124 14.19 5.44 16.44
C GLU A 124 15.58 5.34 17.11
N ALA A 125 16.55 6.17 16.71
CA ALA A 125 17.89 6.18 17.30
C ALA A 125 18.01 6.94 18.64
N THR A 126 17.04 7.79 18.98
CA THR A 126 17.11 8.71 20.12
C THR A 126 16.04 8.44 21.18
N ASP A 127 14.86 8.02 20.75
CA ASP A 127 13.68 7.77 21.58
C ASP A 127 12.83 6.68 20.91
N ILE A 128 13.00 5.45 21.38
CA ILE A 128 12.29 4.28 20.86
C ILE A 128 10.79 4.34 21.16
N ASP A 129 10.40 4.87 22.32
CA ASP A 129 8.99 4.90 22.72
C ASP A 129 8.24 5.92 21.86
N ALA A 130 8.83 7.11 21.62
CA ALA A 130 8.26 8.07 20.68
C ALA A 130 8.22 7.53 19.24
N ALA A 131 9.25 6.80 18.82
CA ALA A 131 9.26 6.17 17.50
C ALA A 131 8.14 5.13 17.36
N LEU A 132 7.89 4.34 18.41
CA LEU A 132 6.81 3.35 18.45
C LEU A 132 5.44 4.01 18.25
N PHE A 133 5.15 5.10 18.99
CA PHE A 133 3.89 5.85 18.80
C PHE A 133 3.74 6.38 17.38
N LEU A 134 4.81 6.94 16.79
CA LEU A 134 4.78 7.44 15.42
C LEU A 134 4.57 6.33 14.38
N TYR A 135 5.17 5.16 14.57
CA TYR A 135 4.91 4.00 13.70
C TYR A 135 3.48 3.49 13.82
N GLN A 136 2.89 3.51 15.01
CA GLN A 136 1.49 3.17 15.22
C GLN A 136 0.54 4.20 14.56
N ASP A 137 0.84 5.50 14.68
CA ASP A 137 0.08 6.55 14.01
C ASP A 137 0.16 6.46 12.49
N ALA A 138 1.35 6.13 11.96
CA ALA A 138 1.52 5.83 10.54
C ALA A 138 0.64 4.65 10.11
N TYR A 139 0.63 3.57 10.89
CA TYR A 139 -0.17 2.39 10.61
C TYR A 139 -1.66 2.72 10.57
N ASN A 140 -2.17 3.43 11.58
CA ASN A 140 -3.55 3.88 11.64
C ASN A 140 -3.92 4.74 10.41
N LYS A 141 -3.03 5.65 9.99
CA LYS A 141 -3.27 6.48 8.80
C LYS A 141 -3.22 5.69 7.50
N TYR A 142 -2.32 4.73 7.36
CA TYR A 142 -2.36 3.85 6.19
C TYR A 142 -3.62 2.98 6.17
N ARG A 143 -4.09 2.51 7.34
CA ARG A 143 -5.38 1.80 7.45
C ARG A 143 -6.54 2.67 6.98
N GLU A 144 -6.58 3.94 7.36
CA GLU A 144 -7.56 4.91 6.84
C GLU A 144 -7.50 5.03 5.31
N VAL A 145 -6.30 5.08 4.71
CA VAL A 145 -6.16 5.09 3.24
C VAL A 145 -6.71 3.81 2.62
N THR A 146 -6.37 2.64 3.17
CA THR A 146 -6.86 1.36 2.63
C THR A 146 -8.37 1.19 2.80
N SER A 147 -8.95 1.69 3.89
CA SER A 147 -10.42 1.74 4.07
C SER A 147 -11.05 2.63 3.01
N LEU A 148 -10.51 3.84 2.81
CA LEU A 148 -11.01 4.76 1.78
C LEU A 148 -10.99 4.12 0.37
N ILE A 149 -9.93 3.37 0.04
CA ILE A 149 -9.86 2.60 -1.21
C ILE A 149 -10.96 1.52 -1.25
N ALA A 150 -11.13 0.76 -0.17
CA ALA A 150 -12.11 -0.33 -0.10
C ALA A 150 -13.55 0.19 -0.21
N ASP A 151 -13.87 1.27 0.49
CA ASP A 151 -15.18 1.92 0.51
C ASP A 151 -15.57 2.50 -0.86
N ASN A 152 -14.57 2.83 -1.69
CA ASN A 152 -14.76 3.37 -3.04
C ASN A 152 -14.39 2.37 -4.14
N ARG A 153 -14.35 1.06 -3.83
CA ARG A 153 -13.89 0.04 -4.79
C ARG A 153 -14.78 -0.03 -6.04
N ASP A 154 -16.10 -0.02 -5.86
CA ASP A 154 -17.05 -0.18 -6.96
C ASP A 154 -17.08 1.04 -7.88
N THR A 155 -17.06 2.25 -7.30
CA THR A 155 -16.98 3.51 -8.04
C THR A 155 -15.65 3.62 -8.78
N THR A 156 -14.55 3.18 -8.15
CA THR A 156 -13.25 3.07 -8.82
C THR A 156 -13.32 2.11 -10.00
N GLN A 157 -13.90 0.91 -9.81
CA GLN A 157 -14.01 -0.10 -10.85
C GLN A 157 -14.84 0.39 -12.04
N TRP A 158 -15.95 1.06 -11.76
CA TRP A 158 -16.76 1.72 -12.80
C TRP A 158 -15.95 2.78 -13.55
N ALA A 159 -15.18 3.62 -12.84
CA ALA A 159 -14.31 4.61 -13.47
C ALA A 159 -13.27 3.94 -14.37
N LYS A 160 -12.67 2.80 -13.95
CA LYS A 160 -11.75 2.01 -14.79
C LYS A 160 -12.43 1.58 -16.09
N VAL A 161 -13.57 0.91 -15.98
CA VAL A 161 -14.32 0.40 -17.14
C VAL A 161 -14.65 1.55 -18.09
N LYS A 162 -15.22 2.64 -17.57
CA LYS A 162 -15.56 3.82 -18.37
C LYS A 162 -14.36 4.40 -19.12
N THR A 163 -13.23 4.59 -18.43
CA THR A 163 -12.01 5.12 -19.05
C THR A 163 -11.46 4.21 -20.15
N TYR A 164 -11.37 2.90 -19.90
CA TYR A 164 -10.85 1.97 -20.89
C TYR A 164 -11.80 1.75 -22.07
N SER A 165 -13.12 1.69 -21.82
CA SER A 165 -14.13 1.64 -22.89
C SER A 165 -14.07 2.87 -23.78
N HIS A 166 -13.97 4.08 -23.20
CA HIS A 166 -13.82 5.30 -23.99
C HIS A 166 -12.56 5.28 -24.86
N LYS A 167 -11.40 4.90 -24.29
CA LYS A 167 -10.16 4.76 -25.06
C LYS A 167 -10.28 3.75 -26.20
N GLY A 168 -10.96 2.63 -25.98
CA GLY A 168 -11.22 1.62 -27.00
C GLY A 168 -12.08 2.16 -28.14
N VAL A 169 -13.18 2.83 -27.83
CA VAL A 169 -14.05 3.47 -28.83
C VAL A 169 -13.31 4.54 -29.62
N THR A 170 -12.52 5.40 -28.95
CA THR A 170 -11.74 6.44 -29.64
C THR A 170 -10.71 5.83 -30.60
N ALA A 171 -10.01 4.77 -30.19
CA ALA A 171 -9.06 4.07 -31.05
C ALA A 171 -9.75 3.45 -32.28
N LEU A 172 -10.93 2.86 -32.09
CA LEU A 172 -11.71 2.23 -33.15
C LEU A 172 -12.20 3.28 -34.16
N LEU A 173 -12.70 4.42 -33.69
CA LEU A 173 -13.06 5.56 -34.55
C LEU A 173 -11.87 6.11 -35.33
N TRP A 174 -10.69 6.16 -34.70
CA TRP A 174 -9.46 6.59 -35.38
C TRP A 174 -9.08 5.64 -36.52
N ILE A 175 -9.14 4.32 -36.29
CA ILE A 175 -8.91 3.30 -37.33
C ILE A 175 -9.91 3.43 -38.47
N ILE A 176 -11.21 3.57 -38.16
CA ILE A 176 -12.27 3.76 -39.15
C ILE A 176 -11.99 5.01 -40.01
N SER A 177 -11.59 6.12 -39.40
CA SER A 177 -11.25 7.38 -40.10
C SER A 177 -10.09 7.20 -41.07
N VAL A 178 -9.05 6.46 -40.67
CA VAL A 178 -7.90 6.14 -41.54
C VAL A 178 -8.34 5.30 -42.74
N ILE A 179 -9.15 4.27 -42.52
CA ILE A 179 -9.66 3.38 -43.59
C ILE A 179 -10.52 4.18 -44.58
N LEU A 180 -11.46 4.99 -44.08
CA LEU A 180 -12.30 5.86 -44.91
C LEU A 180 -11.48 6.83 -45.75
N SER A 181 -10.46 7.45 -45.15
CA SER A 181 -9.55 8.35 -45.87
C SER A 181 -8.81 7.64 -46.99
N ALA A 182 -8.29 6.43 -46.73
CA ALA A 182 -7.61 5.62 -47.74
C ALA A 182 -8.54 5.23 -48.90
N LEU A 183 -9.78 4.81 -48.59
CA LEU A 183 -10.78 4.48 -49.60
C LEU A 183 -11.13 5.68 -50.48
N VAL A 184 -11.32 6.87 -49.88
CA VAL A 184 -11.56 8.11 -50.62
C VAL A 184 -10.38 8.46 -51.53
N SER A 185 -9.14 8.35 -51.03
CA SER A 185 -7.96 8.56 -51.85
C SER A 185 -7.86 7.58 -53.02
N MET A 186 -8.09 6.28 -52.81
CA MET A 186 -8.08 5.28 -53.87
C MET A 186 -9.13 5.56 -54.95
N TYR A 187 -10.35 5.92 -54.56
CA TYR A 187 -11.44 6.27 -55.47
C TYR A 187 -11.08 7.50 -56.34
N LEU A 188 -10.53 8.54 -55.70
CA LEU A 188 -10.08 9.74 -56.40
C LEU A 188 -8.89 9.48 -57.34
N SER A 189 -7.99 8.55 -56.98
CA SER A 189 -6.80 8.22 -57.77
C SER A 189 -7.05 7.27 -58.95
N CYS A 190 -7.97 6.31 -58.84
CA CYS A 190 -8.18 5.30 -59.90
C CYS A 190 -9.21 5.70 -60.98
N GLU A 191 -10.22 6.53 -60.68
CA GLU A 191 -11.27 6.88 -61.66
C GLU A 191 -11.72 8.36 -61.63
N GLY A 192 -11.54 9.06 -60.50
CA GLY A 192 -12.02 10.44 -60.36
C GLY A 192 -11.30 11.44 -61.27
N PHE A 193 -9.98 11.30 -61.41
CA PHE A 193 -9.18 12.23 -62.22
C PHE A 193 -9.41 12.10 -63.73
N THR A 194 -9.62 10.89 -64.24
CA THR A 194 -9.91 10.66 -65.68
C THR A 194 -11.28 11.21 -66.08
N LYS A 195 -12.29 11.09 -65.23
CA LYS A 195 -13.64 11.63 -65.47
C LYS A 195 -13.71 13.16 -65.37
N ILE A 196 -12.99 13.76 -64.41
CA ILE A 196 -12.94 15.23 -64.26
C ILE A 196 -12.17 15.88 -65.41
N LYS A 197 -11.09 15.25 -65.89
CA LYS A 197 -10.31 15.74 -67.02
C LYS A 197 -11.08 15.69 -68.36
N SER A 198 -12.07 14.80 -68.49
CA SER A 198 -12.98 14.76 -69.65
C SER A 198 -14.15 15.76 -69.60
N LEU A 199 -14.32 16.49 -68.50
CA LEU A 199 -15.41 17.46 -68.27
C LEU A 199 -14.95 18.92 -68.22
N LEU A 200 -13.64 19.18 -68.29
CA LEU A 200 -13.07 20.51 -68.44
C LEU A 200 -12.66 20.72 -69.91
N PRO A 201 -13.18 21.76 -70.60
CA PRO A 201 -12.83 22.07 -72.00
C PRO A 201 -11.38 22.53 -72.19
#